data_AF-A0A938AVQ7-F1
#
_entry.id   AF-A0A938AVQ7-F1
#
_cell.length_a   1.000
_cell.length_b   1.000
_cell.length_c   1.000
_cell.angle_alpha   90.00
_cell.angle_beta   90.00
_cell.angle_gamma   90.00
#
_symmetry.space_group_name_H-M   'P 1'
#
loop_
_entity.id
_entity.type
_entity.pdbx_description
1 polymer ?
#
loop_
_entity_poly.entity_id
_entity_poly.type
_entity_poly.pdbx_seq_one_letter_code
_entity_poly.pdbx_strand_id
1 'polypeptide(L)'
;MRTHAALGVLTLLFLVAVATAEGAHTDRAQMTTLAFIDSEVQRGALDGEQAVLLKAYSVYAPWNLPEEYRGGLIDKCGNPTIAYIERALPTLSAGVAEEIRSLRARPTAMTYIDTEHFRIHYDTSGTHKILNWPDTTYRDAIATAAENSWTVEVGTLGFRQPPSDAGFPDNGGDGRYDIYVRALSGVYGYCQGEYYEPSTPQNDATSFVVIDNDYAGFGYPNPQDPMKVTVAHEFNHSCQFAHDVDEDTWYKEATSTWVEDIVYDSINDYRQYVSS
;
A
#
# COMPACT_ATOMS: atom_id res chain seq x y z
N MET A 1 49.62 -51.42 -51.52
CA MET A 1 48.85 -50.39 -52.25
C MET A 1 47.65 -50.03 -51.42
N ARG A 2 47.53 -48.75 -51.07
CA ARG A 2 46.42 -48.15 -50.32
C ARG A 2 45.22 -47.99 -51.25
N THR A 3 44.01 -48.26 -50.77
CA THR A 3 42.79 -47.60 -51.25
C THR A 3 41.87 -47.32 -50.06
N HIS A 4 41.33 -46.11 -50.08
CA HIS A 4 40.78 -45.35 -48.97
C HIS A 4 39.31 -45.69 -48.70
N ALA A 5 38.94 -45.84 -47.43
CA ALA A 5 37.55 -45.73 -46.99
C ALA A 5 37.19 -44.24 -46.86
N ALA A 6 36.22 -43.77 -47.64
CA ALA A 6 35.66 -42.42 -47.51
C ALA A 6 34.57 -42.45 -46.42
N LEU A 7 34.86 -41.83 -45.28
CA LEU A 7 33.89 -41.57 -44.23
C LEU A 7 33.13 -40.30 -44.61
N GLY A 8 31.85 -40.42 -44.96
CA GLY A 8 30.97 -39.26 -45.18
C GLY A 8 30.61 -38.63 -43.84
N VAL A 9 31.04 -37.39 -43.62
CA VAL A 9 30.65 -36.57 -42.46
C VAL A 9 29.25 -36.01 -42.74
N LEU A 10 28.26 -36.46 -41.96
CA LEU A 10 26.92 -35.90 -41.97
C LEU A 10 26.93 -34.65 -41.07
N THR A 11 27.01 -33.47 -41.67
CA THR A 11 26.94 -32.20 -40.94
C THR A 11 25.49 -31.94 -40.53
N LEU A 12 25.17 -32.14 -39.26
CA LEU A 12 23.88 -31.78 -38.68
C LEU A 12 23.86 -30.27 -38.45
N LEU A 13 23.17 -29.52 -39.32
CA LEU A 13 22.88 -28.11 -39.11
C LEU A 13 21.81 -27.98 -38.01
N PHE A 14 22.23 -27.57 -36.81
CA PHE A 14 21.31 -27.06 -35.80
C PHE A 14 20.84 -25.65 -36.24
N LEU A 15 19.63 -25.55 -36.76
CA LEU A 15 18.92 -24.27 -36.80
C LEU A 15 18.63 -23.88 -35.35
N VAL A 16 19.39 -22.94 -34.80
CA VAL A 16 18.95 -22.17 -33.64
C VAL A 16 17.89 -21.20 -34.17
N ALA A 17 16.62 -21.54 -33.99
CA ALA A 17 15.56 -20.58 -34.14
C ALA A 17 15.74 -19.53 -33.05
N VAL A 18 16.28 -18.36 -33.42
CA VAL A 18 16.13 -17.16 -32.60
C VAL A 18 14.66 -16.79 -32.72
N ALA A 19 13.85 -17.21 -31.75
CA ALA A 19 12.55 -16.62 -31.55
C ALA A 19 12.79 -15.14 -31.23
N THR A 20 12.51 -14.27 -32.19
CA THR A 20 12.28 -12.86 -31.88
C THR A 20 11.08 -12.84 -30.95
N ALA A 21 11.29 -12.38 -29.72
CA ALA A 21 10.20 -12.05 -28.81
C ALA A 21 9.42 -10.87 -29.42
N GLU A 22 8.58 -11.15 -30.42
CA GLU A 22 7.43 -10.31 -30.71
C GLU A 22 6.58 -10.34 -29.44
N GLY A 23 6.41 -9.15 -28.85
CA GLY A 23 6.07 -8.94 -27.45
C GLY A 23 4.92 -9.82 -26.97
N ALA A 24 5.15 -10.51 -25.86
CA ALA A 24 4.08 -10.73 -24.91
C ALA A 24 3.57 -9.34 -24.55
N HIS A 25 2.45 -8.93 -25.15
CA HIS A 25 1.73 -7.76 -24.67
C HIS A 25 1.38 -8.06 -23.21
N THR A 26 2.07 -7.39 -22.29
CA THR A 26 1.68 -7.39 -20.88
C THR A 26 0.26 -6.85 -20.83
N ASP A 27 -0.69 -7.72 -20.50
CA ASP A 27 -2.07 -7.30 -20.34
C ASP A 27 -2.17 -6.48 -19.05
N ARG A 28 -2.03 -5.16 -19.20
CA ARG A 28 -2.15 -4.18 -18.13
C ARG A 28 -3.42 -4.40 -17.30
N ALA A 29 -4.50 -4.91 -17.89
CA ALA A 29 -5.74 -5.20 -17.18
C ALA A 29 -5.60 -6.30 -16.12
N GLN A 30 -4.59 -7.17 -16.24
CA GLN A 30 -4.31 -8.28 -15.33
C GLN A 30 -3.16 -8.00 -14.36
N MET A 31 -2.72 -6.75 -14.26
CA MET A 31 -1.60 -6.38 -13.40
C MET A 31 -2.04 -5.27 -12.44
N THR A 32 -1.48 -5.28 -11.23
CA THR A 32 -1.55 -4.13 -10.35
C THR A 32 -0.74 -2.99 -10.95
N THR A 33 -1.00 -1.76 -10.51
CA THR A 33 -0.25 -0.59 -11.00
C THR A 33 1.25 -0.77 -10.75
N LEU A 34 1.62 -1.29 -9.58
CA LEU A 34 3.01 -1.57 -9.22
C LEU A 34 3.66 -2.56 -10.19
N ALA A 35 3.01 -3.72 -10.41
CA ALA A 35 3.51 -4.77 -11.26
C ALA A 35 3.63 -4.31 -12.72
N PHE A 36 2.67 -3.50 -13.19
CA PHE A 36 2.73 -2.93 -14.53
C PHE A 36 3.93 -1.99 -14.68
N ILE A 37 4.09 -1.02 -13.78
CA ILE A 37 5.25 -0.11 -13.78
C ILE A 37 6.58 -0.88 -13.75
N ASP A 38 6.68 -1.94 -12.94
CA ASP A 38 7.88 -2.78 -12.91
C ASP A 38 8.15 -3.48 -14.26
N SER A 39 7.11 -3.93 -14.96
CA SER A 39 7.25 -4.52 -16.29
C SER A 39 7.76 -3.50 -17.33
N GLU A 40 7.35 -2.23 -17.21
CA GLU A 40 7.78 -1.13 -18.07
C GLU A 40 9.28 -0.82 -17.90
N VAL A 41 9.77 -0.87 -16.65
CA VAL A 41 11.20 -0.75 -16.34
C VAL A 41 11.99 -1.94 -16.89
N GLN A 42 11.50 -3.16 -16.67
CA GLN A 42 12.19 -4.39 -17.11
C GLN A 42 12.36 -4.47 -18.63
N ARG A 43 11.38 -3.96 -19.39
CA ARG A 43 11.47 -3.88 -20.86
C ARG A 43 12.20 -2.65 -21.39
N GLY A 44 12.74 -1.81 -20.50
CA GLY A 44 13.51 -0.60 -20.85
C GLY A 44 12.66 0.53 -21.42
N ALA A 45 11.35 0.53 -21.18
CA ALA A 45 10.43 1.58 -21.66
C ALA A 45 10.22 2.70 -20.66
N LEU A 46 10.57 2.47 -19.39
CA LEU A 46 10.46 3.44 -18.32
C LEU A 46 11.76 3.52 -17.53
N ASP A 47 12.19 4.75 -17.24
CA ASP A 47 13.36 4.99 -16.39
C ASP A 47 13.08 4.61 -14.93
N GLY A 48 14.10 4.10 -14.23
CA GLY A 48 13.96 3.61 -12.86
C GLY A 48 13.56 4.70 -11.86
N GLU A 49 14.11 5.91 -11.97
CA GLU A 49 13.77 7.03 -11.09
C GLU A 49 12.33 7.49 -11.35
N GLN A 50 11.95 7.59 -12.63
CA GLN A 50 10.57 7.93 -12.99
C GLN A 50 9.56 6.87 -12.54
N ALA A 51 9.93 5.59 -12.55
CA ALA A 51 9.11 4.52 -12.02
C ALA A 51 8.84 4.67 -10.52
N VAL A 52 9.83 5.09 -9.71
CA VAL A 52 9.61 5.34 -8.27
C VAL A 52 8.62 6.49 -8.05
N LEU A 53 8.72 7.57 -8.83
CA LEU A 53 7.79 8.68 -8.74
C LEU A 53 6.36 8.28 -9.14
N LEU A 54 6.20 7.49 -10.20
CA LEU A 54 4.88 7.00 -10.62
C LEU A 54 4.25 6.08 -9.56
N LYS A 55 5.06 5.22 -8.91
CA LYS A 55 4.62 4.41 -7.75
C LYS A 55 4.24 5.28 -6.55
N ALA A 56 4.94 6.39 -6.31
CA ALA A 56 4.55 7.34 -5.27
C ALA A 56 3.20 8.01 -5.60
N TYR A 57 2.98 8.40 -6.86
CA TYR A 57 1.68 8.93 -7.28
C TYR A 57 0.56 7.90 -7.14
N SER A 58 0.80 6.61 -7.40
CA SER A 58 -0.25 5.60 -7.26
C SER A 58 -0.79 5.45 -5.84
N VAL A 59 0.00 5.80 -4.82
CA VAL A 59 -0.40 5.75 -3.41
C VAL A 59 -0.89 7.10 -2.91
N TYR A 60 -0.08 8.15 -3.07
CA TYR A 60 -0.28 9.43 -2.36
C TYR A 60 -1.04 10.49 -3.16
N ALA A 61 -0.98 10.41 -4.49
CA ALA A 61 -1.57 11.42 -5.38
C ALA A 61 -2.05 10.79 -6.68
N PRO A 62 -3.06 9.90 -6.62
CA PRO A 62 -3.48 9.14 -7.78
C PRO A 62 -3.95 10.02 -8.94
N TRP A 63 -4.36 11.27 -8.71
CA TRP A 63 -4.67 12.24 -9.77
C TRP A 63 -3.45 12.70 -10.60
N ASN A 64 -2.24 12.54 -10.09
CA ASN A 64 -0.99 12.82 -10.81
C ASN A 64 -0.48 11.62 -11.62
N LEU A 65 -1.01 10.41 -11.38
CA LEU A 65 -0.63 9.20 -12.11
C LEU A 65 -1.23 9.22 -13.53
N PRO A 66 -0.41 9.19 -14.60
CA PRO A 66 -0.91 9.12 -15.96
C PRO A 66 -1.70 7.83 -16.21
N GLU A 67 -2.78 7.93 -16.99
CA GLU A 67 -3.72 6.83 -17.24
C GLU A 67 -3.05 5.63 -17.94
N GLU A 68 -2.02 5.88 -18.74
CA GLU A 68 -1.25 4.83 -19.40
C GLU A 68 -0.55 3.88 -18.40
N TYR A 69 -0.20 4.37 -17.21
CA TYR A 69 0.52 3.60 -16.17
C TYR A 69 -0.39 2.97 -15.11
N ARG A 70 -1.71 3.18 -15.19
CA ARG A 70 -2.65 2.52 -14.26
C ARG A 70 -2.85 1.05 -14.62
N GLY A 71 -2.54 0.17 -13.68
CA GLY A 71 -2.89 -1.25 -13.75
C GLY A 71 -4.40 -1.48 -13.64
N GLY A 72 -4.87 -2.63 -14.11
CA GLY A 72 -6.29 -3.02 -14.02
C GLY A 72 -6.67 -3.74 -12.72
N LEU A 73 -5.68 -4.25 -11.98
CA LEU A 73 -5.90 -4.85 -10.65
C LEU A 73 -5.64 -3.82 -9.54
N ILE A 74 -6.35 -4.02 -8.44
CA ILE A 74 -6.27 -3.20 -7.23
C ILE A 74 -5.27 -3.83 -6.27
N ASP A 75 -4.36 -3.02 -5.73
CA ASP A 75 -3.59 -3.37 -4.53
C ASP A 75 -4.47 -3.03 -3.32
N LYS A 76 -4.54 -3.86 -2.28
CA LYS A 76 -5.38 -3.54 -1.12
C LYS A 76 -4.65 -2.63 -0.13
N CYS A 77 -3.42 -2.98 0.17
CA CYS A 77 -2.53 -2.24 1.05
C CYS A 77 -1.45 -1.51 0.25
N GLY A 78 -1.22 -0.23 0.57
CA GLY A 78 -0.15 0.57 -0.03
C GLY A 78 1.26 0.25 0.49
N ASN A 79 1.38 -0.38 1.67
CA ASN A 79 2.67 -0.55 2.37
C ASN A 79 3.77 -1.26 1.58
N PRO A 80 3.51 -2.27 0.73
CA PRO A 80 4.55 -2.86 -0.11
C PRO A 80 5.19 -1.82 -1.05
N THR A 81 4.37 -0.91 -1.58
CA THR A 81 4.82 0.20 -2.43
C THR A 81 5.58 1.23 -1.61
N ILE A 82 5.11 1.56 -0.41
CA ILE A 82 5.80 2.49 0.52
C ILE A 82 7.21 1.96 0.87
N ALA A 83 7.33 0.69 1.25
CA ALA A 83 8.62 0.07 1.58
C ALA A 83 9.57 0.01 0.38
N TYR A 84 9.05 -0.14 -0.84
CA TYR A 84 9.84 0.01 -2.07
C TYR A 84 10.37 1.43 -2.23
N ILE A 85 9.50 2.44 -2.08
CA ILE A 85 9.85 3.86 -2.19
C ILE A 85 10.90 4.24 -1.13
N GLU A 86 10.74 3.81 0.12
CA GLU A 86 11.65 4.11 1.22
C GLU A 86 13.08 3.61 0.96
N ARG A 87 13.22 2.39 0.44
CA ARG A 87 14.52 1.82 0.05
C ARG A 87 15.15 2.54 -1.14
N ALA A 88 14.33 3.07 -2.06
CA ALA A 88 14.80 3.76 -3.24
C ALA A 88 15.17 5.23 -2.97
N LEU A 89 14.48 5.90 -2.04
CA LEU A 89 14.63 7.34 -1.77
C LEU A 89 16.07 7.86 -1.64
N PRO A 90 17.02 7.17 -0.98
CA PRO A 90 18.39 7.62 -0.87
C PRO A 90 19.18 7.65 -2.19
N THR A 91 18.70 6.97 -3.23
CA THR A 91 19.40 6.83 -4.52
C THR A 91 18.83 7.75 -5.61
N LEU A 92 17.69 8.39 -5.36
CA LEU A 92 17.02 9.27 -6.33
C LEU A 92 17.70 10.64 -6.42
N SER A 93 17.49 11.32 -7.55
CA SER A 93 17.83 12.73 -7.69
C SER A 93 17.13 13.59 -6.63
N ALA A 94 17.77 14.69 -6.24
CA ALA A 94 17.27 15.56 -5.17
C ALA A 94 15.85 16.09 -5.45
N GLY A 95 15.51 16.38 -6.71
CA GLY A 95 14.18 16.87 -7.09
C GLY A 95 13.10 15.82 -6.89
N VAL A 96 13.31 14.60 -7.40
CA VAL A 96 12.35 13.50 -7.26
C VAL A 96 12.22 13.06 -5.81
N ALA A 97 13.34 12.96 -5.09
CA ALA A 97 13.32 12.61 -3.67
C ALA A 97 12.50 13.62 -2.85
N GLU A 98 12.61 14.92 -3.14
CA GLU A 98 11.88 15.96 -2.41
C GLU A 98 10.38 15.97 -2.73
N GLU A 99 10.03 15.73 -3.99
CA GLU A 99 8.64 15.55 -4.38
C GLU A 99 8.01 14.36 -3.64
N ILE A 100 8.68 13.22 -3.61
CA ILE A 100 8.18 12.03 -2.90
C ILE A 100 8.08 12.27 -1.39
N ARG A 101 9.05 12.95 -0.76
CA ARG A 101 8.95 13.33 0.66
C ARG A 101 7.74 14.22 0.92
N SER A 102 7.46 15.17 0.02
CA SER A 102 6.29 16.04 0.13
C SER A 102 4.98 15.27 0.02
N LEU A 103 4.92 14.26 -0.85
CA LEU A 103 3.76 13.38 -1.00
C LEU A 103 3.50 12.49 0.23
N ARG A 104 4.56 12.11 0.95
CA ARG A 104 4.51 11.28 2.16
C ARG A 104 4.16 12.05 3.43
N ALA A 105 4.09 13.38 3.36
CA ALA A 105 3.71 14.20 4.48
C ALA A 105 2.28 13.88 4.92
N ARG A 106 2.03 14.02 6.22
CA ARG A 106 0.71 13.84 6.83
C ARG A 106 -0.36 14.69 6.11
N PRO A 107 -1.52 14.10 5.76
CA PRO A 107 -2.58 14.85 5.11
C PRO A 107 -3.15 15.95 6.01
N THR A 108 -3.75 16.98 5.39
CA THR A 108 -4.58 17.96 6.10
C THR A 108 -6.06 17.67 5.84
N ALA A 109 -6.91 17.90 6.83
CA ALA A 109 -8.35 17.73 6.71
C ALA A 109 -9.12 18.94 7.28
N MET A 110 -10.37 19.11 6.87
CA MET A 110 -11.24 20.20 7.30
C MET A 110 -11.68 20.06 8.76
N THR A 111 -11.84 18.84 9.26
CA THR A 111 -12.32 18.56 10.60
C THR A 111 -11.93 17.16 11.06
N TYR A 112 -12.26 16.84 12.31
CA TYR A 112 -11.99 15.54 12.92
C TYR A 112 -13.08 15.16 13.94
N ILE A 113 -13.10 13.89 14.32
CA ILE A 113 -13.74 13.40 15.53
C ILE A 113 -12.74 12.62 16.37
N ASP A 114 -12.93 12.63 17.68
CA ASP A 114 -12.09 11.89 18.62
C ASP A 114 -12.86 10.72 19.22
N THR A 115 -12.16 9.62 19.45
CA THR A 115 -12.62 8.46 20.22
C THR A 115 -11.74 8.31 21.47
N GLU A 116 -11.72 7.13 22.09
CA GLU A 116 -10.81 6.87 23.22
C GLU A 116 -9.36 6.88 22.74
N HIS A 117 -9.07 6.11 21.67
CA HIS A 117 -7.72 5.87 21.19
C HIS A 117 -7.35 6.60 19.90
N PHE A 118 -8.34 7.09 19.12
CA PHE A 118 -8.12 7.61 17.78
C PHE A 118 -8.61 9.04 17.58
N ARG A 119 -7.93 9.74 16.68
CA ARG A 119 -8.44 10.95 16.02
C ARG A 119 -8.65 10.65 14.54
N ILE A 120 -9.88 10.86 14.07
CA ILE A 120 -10.26 10.57 12.68
C ILE A 120 -10.49 11.88 11.94
N HIS A 121 -9.58 12.18 11.02
CA HIS A 121 -9.55 13.38 10.18
C HIS A 121 -10.32 13.15 8.87
N TYR A 122 -11.21 14.06 8.50
CA TYR A 122 -12.01 13.93 7.28
C TYR A 122 -12.43 15.29 6.70
N ASP A 123 -12.69 15.28 5.39
CA ASP A 123 -13.23 16.44 4.68
C ASP A 123 -14.76 16.34 4.55
N THR A 124 -15.41 17.50 4.62
CA THR A 124 -16.88 17.62 4.52
C THR A 124 -17.34 18.09 3.14
N SER A 125 -16.39 18.44 2.27
CA SER A 125 -16.59 18.89 0.90
C SER A 125 -15.33 18.66 0.06
N GLY A 126 -15.42 18.88 -1.26
CA GLY A 126 -14.29 18.66 -2.17
C GLY A 126 -14.03 17.19 -2.51
N THR A 127 -12.87 16.91 -3.08
CA THR A 127 -12.50 15.59 -3.61
C THR A 127 -12.43 14.52 -2.53
N HIS A 128 -11.91 14.84 -1.34
CA HIS A 128 -11.76 13.88 -0.24
C HIS A 128 -12.99 13.84 0.69
N LYS A 129 -14.12 14.40 0.25
CA LYS A 129 -15.36 14.43 1.04
C LYS A 129 -15.73 13.02 1.49
N ILE A 130 -15.91 12.83 2.80
CA ILE A 130 -16.35 11.55 3.35
C ILE A 130 -17.73 11.14 2.81
N LEU A 131 -17.93 9.84 2.58
CA LEU A 131 -19.16 9.28 2.05
C LEU A 131 -20.41 9.75 2.83
N ASN A 132 -21.45 10.12 2.08
CA ASN A 132 -22.79 10.51 2.56
C ASN A 132 -22.89 11.75 3.47
N TRP A 133 -21.82 12.52 3.67
CA TRP A 133 -21.89 13.73 4.49
C TRP A 133 -22.98 14.71 3.99
N PRO A 134 -23.85 15.25 4.88
CA PRO A 134 -23.73 15.33 6.35
C PRO A 134 -24.34 14.17 7.18
N ASP A 135 -24.76 13.07 6.56
CA ASP A 135 -25.09 11.86 7.32
C ASP A 135 -23.80 11.30 7.94
N THR A 136 -23.79 11.15 9.27
CA THR A 136 -22.61 10.73 10.00
C THR A 136 -22.44 9.22 10.10
N THR A 137 -23.41 8.44 9.60
CA THR A 137 -23.42 6.97 9.74
C THR A 137 -22.11 6.33 9.26
N TYR A 138 -21.55 6.78 8.13
CA TYR A 138 -20.30 6.23 7.61
C TYR A 138 -19.08 6.64 8.45
N ARG A 139 -18.99 7.92 8.85
CA ARG A 139 -17.96 8.43 9.76
C ARG A 139 -17.96 7.67 11.10
N ASP A 140 -19.14 7.47 11.66
CA ASP A 140 -19.31 6.79 12.96
C ASP A 140 -19.00 5.29 12.85
N ALA A 141 -19.20 4.69 11.66
CA ALA A 141 -18.77 3.32 11.38
C ALA A 141 -17.23 3.19 11.33
N ILE A 142 -16.50 4.18 10.80
CA ILE A 142 -15.02 4.21 10.86
C ILE A 142 -14.56 4.27 12.32
N ALA A 143 -15.15 5.16 13.12
CA ALA A 143 -14.83 5.27 14.55
C ALA A 143 -15.07 3.96 15.31
N THR A 144 -16.19 3.30 15.02
CA THR A 144 -16.50 1.98 15.60
C THR A 144 -15.49 0.92 15.15
N ALA A 145 -15.10 0.93 13.88
CA ALA A 145 -14.14 -0.03 13.33
C ALA A 145 -12.75 0.14 13.94
N ALA A 146 -12.30 1.38 14.14
CA ALA A 146 -11.02 1.71 14.73
C ALA A 146 -10.93 1.21 16.19
N GLU A 147 -11.94 1.53 17.01
CA GLU A 147 -11.99 1.08 18.41
C GLU A 147 -12.12 -0.44 18.56
N ASN A 148 -12.86 -1.08 17.63
CA ASN A 148 -12.93 -2.54 17.59
C ASN A 148 -11.56 -3.16 17.27
N SER A 149 -10.83 -2.60 16.29
CA SER A 149 -9.49 -3.06 15.91
C SER A 149 -8.51 -2.91 17.08
N TRP A 150 -8.52 -1.77 17.77
CA TRP A 150 -7.72 -1.59 19.00
C TRP A 150 -8.06 -2.62 20.09
N THR A 151 -9.34 -2.81 20.37
CA THR A 151 -9.81 -3.76 21.40
C THR A 151 -9.34 -5.18 21.10
N VAL A 152 -9.41 -5.60 19.83
CA VAL A 152 -9.01 -6.94 19.43
C VAL A 152 -7.49 -7.06 19.38
N GLU A 153 -6.80 -6.21 18.63
CA GLU A 153 -5.36 -6.35 18.36
C GLU A 153 -4.50 -6.06 19.59
N VAL A 154 -4.72 -4.92 20.25
CA VAL A 154 -3.96 -4.54 21.44
C VAL A 154 -4.51 -5.26 22.67
N GLY A 155 -5.83 -5.24 22.85
CA GLY A 155 -6.47 -5.76 24.06
C GLY A 155 -6.51 -7.29 24.15
N THR A 156 -6.88 -7.96 23.05
CA THR A 156 -7.12 -9.42 23.06
C THR A 156 -5.92 -10.21 22.55
N LEU A 157 -5.31 -9.80 21.43
CA LEU A 157 -4.17 -10.47 20.82
C LEU A 157 -2.84 -10.07 21.47
N GLY A 158 -2.78 -8.90 22.10
CA GLY A 158 -1.62 -8.43 22.85
C GLY A 158 -0.52 -7.84 21.96
N PHE A 159 -0.87 -7.36 20.76
CA PHE A 159 0.05 -6.50 19.99
C PHE A 159 0.42 -5.27 20.81
N ARG A 160 1.65 -4.76 20.61
CA ARG A 160 2.02 -3.46 21.19
C ARG A 160 1.16 -2.37 20.56
N GLN A 161 0.71 -1.43 21.38
CA GLN A 161 0.08 -0.22 20.86
C GLN A 161 1.09 0.59 20.03
N PRO A 162 0.64 1.37 19.03
CA PRO A 162 1.54 2.17 18.21
C PRO A 162 2.33 3.19 19.05
N PRO A 163 3.56 3.55 18.66
CA PRO A 163 4.31 4.61 19.32
C PRO A 163 3.57 5.94 19.20
N SER A 164 3.50 6.69 20.31
CA SER A 164 2.80 7.98 20.33
C SER A 164 3.62 9.04 19.60
N ASP A 165 2.95 9.82 18.76
CA ASP A 165 3.53 10.95 18.04
C ASP A 165 3.43 12.29 18.82
N ALA A 166 2.86 12.30 20.04
CA ALA A 166 2.54 13.51 20.79
C ALA A 166 3.75 14.45 21.02
N GLY A 167 4.97 13.91 21.00
CA GLY A 167 6.22 14.66 21.14
C GLY A 167 6.79 15.23 19.84
N PHE A 168 6.17 14.95 18.69
CA PHE A 168 6.62 15.36 17.36
C PHE A 168 5.82 16.57 16.84
N PRO A 169 6.39 17.37 15.93
CA PRO A 169 5.78 18.63 15.49
C PRO A 169 4.48 18.46 14.70
N ASP A 170 4.30 17.33 14.01
CA ASP A 170 3.18 17.06 13.10
C ASP A 170 2.29 15.92 13.62
N ASN A 171 1.81 16.03 14.87
CA ASN A 171 1.13 14.97 15.64
C ASN A 171 -0.40 14.89 15.47
N GLY A 172 -0.97 15.43 14.39
CA GLY A 172 -2.43 15.37 14.18
C GLY A 172 -3.25 16.20 15.19
N GLY A 173 -2.56 16.98 16.03
CA GLY A 173 -3.13 17.92 16.98
C GLY A 173 -3.30 17.39 18.40
N ASP A 174 -3.11 16.09 18.68
CA ASP A 174 -2.96 15.58 20.05
C ASP A 174 -2.06 14.33 20.12
N GLY A 175 -2.37 13.33 20.94
CA GLY A 175 -1.57 12.11 21.08
C GLY A 175 -2.36 10.82 20.84
N ARG A 176 -3.60 10.93 20.34
CA ARG A 176 -4.38 9.80 19.85
C ARG A 176 -3.84 9.37 18.49
N TYR A 177 -4.03 8.11 18.14
CA TYR A 177 -3.58 7.60 16.86
C TYR A 177 -4.42 8.18 15.71
N ASP A 178 -3.76 8.68 14.66
CA ASP A 178 -4.44 9.39 13.58
C ASP A 178 -4.85 8.49 12.42
N ILE A 179 -6.11 8.64 12.00
CA ILE A 179 -6.66 8.07 10.77
C ILE A 179 -7.12 9.21 9.87
N TYR A 180 -6.60 9.28 8.65
CA TYR A 180 -7.02 10.24 7.63
C TYR A 180 -7.92 9.58 6.60
N VAL A 181 -9.10 10.18 6.38
CA VAL A 181 -10.05 9.74 5.36
C VAL A 181 -9.83 10.57 4.10
N ARG A 182 -9.37 9.93 3.01
CA ARG A 182 -8.99 10.60 1.77
C ARG A 182 -9.54 9.85 0.56
N ALA A 183 -9.85 10.56 -0.51
CA ALA A 183 -10.02 9.91 -1.82
C ALA A 183 -8.69 9.28 -2.29
N LEU A 184 -8.65 7.95 -2.30
CA LEU A 184 -7.58 7.12 -2.81
C LEU A 184 -8.03 6.49 -4.13
N SER A 185 -7.10 5.85 -4.82
CA SER A 185 -7.40 5.09 -6.04
C SER A 185 -6.32 4.05 -6.24
N GLY A 186 -6.72 2.80 -6.44
CA GLY A 186 -5.79 1.69 -6.64
C GLY A 186 -5.26 1.07 -5.35
N VAL A 187 -5.50 1.70 -4.20
CA VAL A 187 -5.31 1.16 -2.84
C VAL A 187 -6.52 1.42 -1.95
N TYR A 188 -6.81 0.53 -1.00
CA TYR A 188 -7.86 0.74 0.00
C TYR A 188 -7.39 1.66 1.13
N GLY A 189 -6.13 1.50 1.51
CA GLY A 189 -5.47 2.28 2.54
C GLY A 189 -3.97 2.06 2.55
N TYR A 190 -3.31 2.75 3.48
CA TYR A 190 -1.91 2.55 3.80
C TYR A 190 -1.60 3.05 5.21
N CYS A 191 -0.51 2.54 5.79
CA CYS A 191 0.05 2.99 7.06
C CYS A 191 1.45 3.59 6.83
N GLN A 192 1.60 4.89 7.08
CA GLN A 192 2.85 5.61 6.82
C GLN A 192 3.65 5.75 8.11
N GLY A 193 4.83 5.13 8.16
CA GLY A 193 5.83 5.42 9.20
C GLY A 193 6.41 6.83 9.05
N GLU A 194 6.64 7.53 10.17
CA GLU A 194 7.09 8.93 10.17
C GLU A 194 8.45 9.10 10.87
N TYR A 195 8.47 8.90 12.20
CA TYR A 195 9.64 9.17 13.01
C TYR A 195 10.03 7.91 13.78
N TYR A 196 11.30 7.54 13.70
CA TYR A 196 11.84 6.54 14.62
C TYR A 196 11.70 7.03 16.06
N GLU A 197 11.31 6.13 16.96
CA GLU A 197 11.25 6.38 18.39
C GLU A 197 12.62 6.07 19.03
N PRO A 198 13.47 7.07 19.30
CA PRO A 198 14.84 6.83 19.75
C PRO A 198 14.90 6.28 21.19
N SER A 199 13.80 6.33 21.95
CA SER A 199 13.77 5.83 23.32
C SER A 199 13.51 4.32 23.44
N THR A 200 13.17 3.64 22.34
CA THR A 200 12.97 2.19 22.30
C THR A 200 14.22 1.48 21.80
N PRO A 201 14.55 0.28 22.33
CA PRO A 201 15.70 -0.49 21.88
C PRO A 201 15.50 -1.18 20.52
N GLN A 202 14.29 -1.08 19.95
CA GLN A 202 13.90 -1.62 18.65
C GLN A 202 13.80 -0.48 17.60
N ASN A 203 13.70 -0.84 16.33
CA ASN A 203 13.43 0.08 15.22
C ASN A 203 11.96 0.50 15.21
N ASP A 204 11.46 1.03 16.33
CA ASP A 204 10.06 1.44 16.44
C ASP A 204 9.87 2.77 15.72
N ALA A 205 8.70 2.97 15.11
CA ALA A 205 8.36 4.22 14.45
C ALA A 205 6.92 4.65 14.71
N THR A 206 6.72 5.95 14.91
CA THR A 206 5.38 6.56 14.87
C THR A 206 4.80 6.41 13.48
N SER A 207 3.48 6.46 13.37
CA SER A 207 2.79 6.37 12.09
C SER A 207 1.40 6.99 12.14
N PHE A 208 0.80 7.14 10.96
CA PHE A 208 -0.62 7.38 10.78
C PHE A 208 -1.17 6.46 9.70
N VAL A 209 -2.49 6.26 9.74
CA VAL A 209 -3.22 5.48 8.73
C VAL A 209 -3.98 6.42 7.80
N VAL A 210 -4.03 6.07 6.52
CA VAL A 210 -4.91 6.69 5.54
C VAL A 210 -5.82 5.63 4.94
N ILE A 211 -7.11 5.92 4.86
CA ILE A 211 -8.12 5.04 4.27
C ILE A 211 -8.94 5.78 3.21
N ASP A 212 -9.50 5.02 2.28
CA ASP A 212 -10.38 5.56 1.25
C ASP A 212 -11.67 6.17 1.83
N ASN A 213 -12.17 7.24 1.21
CA ASN A 213 -13.30 8.01 1.70
C ASN A 213 -14.67 7.41 1.40
N ASP A 214 -14.78 6.54 0.39
CA ASP A 214 -16.07 5.96 -0.03
C ASP A 214 -16.01 4.52 -0.56
N TYR A 215 -14.81 3.99 -0.80
CA TYR A 215 -14.50 2.70 -1.37
C TYR A 215 -15.19 2.44 -2.72
N ALA A 216 -15.56 3.50 -3.45
CA ALA A 216 -16.18 3.39 -4.75
C ALA A 216 -15.18 2.83 -5.78
N GLY A 217 -15.68 1.95 -6.66
CA GLY A 217 -14.86 1.34 -7.71
C GLY A 217 -14.09 0.08 -7.30
N PHE A 218 -14.10 -0.31 -6.02
CA PHE A 218 -13.46 -1.54 -5.53
C PHE A 218 -14.35 -2.79 -5.57
N GLY A 219 -15.59 -2.67 -6.06
CA GLY A 219 -16.47 -3.82 -6.34
C GLY A 219 -17.33 -4.33 -5.17
N TYR A 220 -17.39 -3.59 -4.06
CA TYR A 220 -18.22 -3.98 -2.90
C TYR A 220 -19.64 -3.39 -2.98
N PRO A 221 -20.69 -4.19 -2.71
CA PRO A 221 -22.05 -3.69 -2.57
C PRO A 221 -22.23 -2.74 -1.38
N ASN A 222 -21.51 -2.99 -0.29
CA ASN A 222 -21.51 -2.18 0.92
C ASN A 222 -20.09 -1.64 1.15
N PRO A 223 -19.85 -0.31 1.06
CA PRO A 223 -18.54 0.26 1.26
C PRO A 223 -18.02 0.15 2.70
N GLN A 224 -18.88 -0.14 3.67
CA GLN A 224 -18.41 -0.39 5.04
C GLN A 224 -17.66 -1.72 5.19
N ASP A 225 -17.89 -2.69 4.31
CA ASP A 225 -17.23 -3.99 4.40
C ASP A 225 -15.72 -3.89 4.12
N PRO A 226 -15.27 -3.32 2.98
CA PRO A 226 -13.84 -3.10 2.75
C PRO A 226 -13.27 -2.07 3.75
N MET A 227 -14.04 -1.05 4.12
CA MET A 227 -13.59 -0.06 5.12
C MET A 227 -13.17 -0.70 6.44
N LYS A 228 -13.99 -1.62 6.96
CA LYS A 228 -13.72 -2.29 8.24
C LYS A 228 -12.44 -3.12 8.19
N VAL A 229 -12.28 -3.95 7.16
CA VAL A 229 -11.09 -4.79 7.02
C VAL A 229 -9.84 -3.95 6.78
N THR A 230 -9.93 -2.86 6.01
CA THR A 230 -8.80 -1.94 5.82
C THR A 230 -8.42 -1.23 7.11
N VAL A 231 -9.38 -0.78 7.93
CA VAL A 231 -9.04 -0.17 9.24
C VAL A 231 -8.29 -1.16 10.12
N ALA A 232 -8.71 -2.43 10.19
CA ALA A 232 -7.98 -3.46 10.94
C ALA A 232 -6.60 -3.76 10.33
N HIS A 233 -6.53 -3.93 9.02
CA HIS A 233 -5.29 -4.23 8.30
C HIS A 233 -4.23 -3.14 8.52
N GLU A 234 -4.60 -1.89 8.29
CA GLU A 234 -3.67 -0.75 8.36
C GLU A 234 -3.32 -0.40 9.81
N PHE A 235 -4.26 -0.58 10.74
CA PHE A 235 -3.95 -0.46 12.16
C PHE A 235 -2.99 -1.56 12.63
N ASN A 236 -3.08 -2.78 12.09
CA ASN A 236 -2.11 -3.82 12.42
C ASN A 236 -0.68 -3.44 12.03
N HIS A 237 -0.49 -2.78 10.88
CA HIS A 237 0.81 -2.25 10.52
C HIS A 237 1.34 -1.24 11.54
N SER A 238 0.48 -0.37 12.08
CA SER A 238 0.88 0.58 13.12
C SER A 238 1.34 -0.11 14.41
N CYS A 239 0.69 -1.22 14.78
CA CYS A 239 1.13 -2.09 15.87
C CYS A 239 2.47 -2.77 15.56
N GLN A 240 2.65 -3.29 14.34
CA GLN A 240 3.91 -3.89 13.89
C GLN A 240 5.07 -2.89 13.93
N PHE A 241 4.82 -1.61 13.64
CA PHE A 241 5.82 -0.55 13.73
C PHE A 241 6.23 -0.21 15.16
N ALA A 242 5.51 -0.70 16.18
CA ALA A 242 5.93 -0.68 17.59
C ALA A 242 6.87 -1.85 17.96
N HIS A 243 7.23 -2.68 16.99
CA HIS A 243 8.14 -3.82 17.14
C HIS A 243 9.37 -3.67 16.24
N ASP A 244 9.16 -3.42 14.95
CA ASP A 244 10.21 -3.17 13.95
C ASP A 244 9.57 -2.64 12.66
N VAL A 245 9.75 -1.35 12.35
CA VAL A 245 9.24 -0.75 11.10
C VAL A 245 9.91 -1.36 9.85
N ASP A 246 11.14 -1.85 9.99
CA ASP A 246 11.98 -2.38 8.91
C ASP A 246 11.78 -3.90 8.70
N GLU A 247 10.86 -4.54 9.45
CA GLU A 247 10.53 -5.96 9.29
C GLU A 247 10.09 -6.29 7.86
N ASP A 248 10.33 -7.54 7.44
CA ASP A 248 10.06 -8.03 6.11
C ASP A 248 8.60 -7.78 5.68
N THR A 249 8.41 -7.14 4.52
CA THR A 249 7.08 -6.79 3.98
C THR A 249 6.15 -8.01 3.91
N TRP A 250 6.64 -9.18 3.48
CA TRP A 250 5.79 -10.38 3.37
C TRP A 250 5.20 -10.80 4.72
N TYR A 251 5.96 -10.64 5.81
CA TYR A 251 5.53 -11.01 7.15
C TYR A 251 4.49 -10.01 7.67
N LYS A 252 4.75 -8.72 7.46
CA LYS A 252 3.83 -7.63 7.80
C LYS A 252 2.48 -7.80 7.11
N GLU A 253 2.47 -7.97 5.78
CA GLU A 253 1.24 -8.17 5.01
C GLU A 253 0.50 -9.46 5.37
N ALA A 254 1.22 -10.58 5.57
CA ALA A 254 0.61 -11.84 5.94
C ALA A 254 -0.08 -11.78 7.31
N THR A 255 0.54 -11.09 8.27
CA THR A 255 -0.03 -10.90 9.60
C THR A 255 -1.23 -9.96 9.54
N SER A 256 -1.12 -8.82 8.84
CA SER A 256 -2.25 -7.89 8.67
C SER A 256 -3.45 -8.55 7.98
N THR A 257 -3.20 -9.36 6.95
CA THR A 257 -4.26 -10.14 6.26
C THR A 257 -4.90 -11.18 7.18
N TRP A 258 -4.13 -11.82 8.06
CA TRP A 258 -4.68 -12.72 9.07
C TRP A 258 -5.55 -11.97 10.09
N VAL A 259 -5.16 -10.75 10.48
CA VAL A 259 -5.93 -9.94 11.44
C VAL A 259 -7.29 -9.52 10.88
N GLU A 260 -7.42 -9.28 9.57
CA GLU A 260 -8.72 -9.00 8.94
C GLU A 260 -9.80 -10.02 9.33
N ASP A 261 -9.47 -11.31 9.25
CA ASP A 261 -10.38 -12.42 9.60
C ASP A 261 -10.62 -12.54 11.11
N ILE A 262 -9.63 -12.22 11.93
CA ILE A 262 -9.78 -12.28 13.40
C ILE A 262 -10.70 -11.16 13.90
N VAL A 263 -10.57 -9.96 13.34
CA VAL A 263 -11.37 -8.79 13.74
C VAL A 263 -12.78 -8.85 13.11
N TYR A 264 -12.87 -9.33 11.87
CA TYR A 264 -14.12 -9.37 11.09
C TYR A 264 -14.37 -10.72 10.41
N ASP A 265 -14.47 -11.82 11.17
CA ASP A 265 -14.72 -13.19 10.67
C ASP A 265 -15.88 -13.33 9.66
N SER A 266 -16.91 -12.48 9.78
CA SER A 266 -18.03 -12.46 8.82
C SER A 266 -17.69 -11.85 7.44
N ILE A 267 -16.60 -11.09 7.33
CA ILE A 267 -16.15 -10.41 6.11
C ILE A 267 -14.94 -11.17 5.57
N ASN A 268 -15.19 -12.07 4.62
CA ASN A 268 -14.17 -12.98 4.07
C ASN A 268 -13.31 -12.30 2.98
N ASP A 269 -12.70 -11.16 3.28
CA ASP A 269 -11.97 -10.38 2.28
C ASP A 269 -10.63 -10.99 1.85
N TYR A 270 -10.03 -11.82 2.72
CA TYR A 270 -8.86 -12.66 2.41
C TYR A 270 -9.03 -13.49 1.13
N ARG A 271 -10.28 -13.81 0.73
CA ARG A 271 -10.56 -14.61 -0.46
C ARG A 271 -10.07 -13.97 -1.75
N GLN A 272 -9.89 -12.65 -1.78
CA GLN A 272 -9.33 -11.98 -2.95
C GLN A 272 -7.80 -12.10 -3.04
N TYR A 273 -7.12 -12.48 -1.96
CA TYR A 273 -5.67 -12.70 -1.93
C TYR A 273 -5.26 -14.10 -2.41
N VAL A 274 -6.18 -15.08 -2.38
CA VAL A 274 -5.90 -16.49 -2.74
C VAL A 274 -6.23 -16.82 -4.20
N SER A 275 -6.81 -15.88 -4.95
CA SER A 275 -7.14 -16.03 -6.37
C SER A 275 -6.11 -15.39 -7.32
N SER A 276 -4.97 -14.93 -6.81
CA SER A 276 -3.84 -14.39 -7.58
C SER A 276 -2.91 -15.47 -8.09
#